data_AF-A0A8T3RJL4-F1
#
_entry.id   AF-A0A8T3RJL4-F1
#
_cell.length_a   1.000
_cell.length_b   1.000
_cell.length_c   1.000
_cell.angle_alpha   90.00
_cell.angle_beta   90.00
_cell.angle_gamma   90.00
#
_symmetry.space_group_name_H-M   'P 1'
#
loop_
_entity.id
_entity.type
_entity.pdbx_description
1 polymer ?
#
loop_
_entity_poly.entity_id
_entity_poly.type
_entity_poly.pdbx_seq_one_letter_code
_entity_poly.pdbx_strand_id
1 'polypeptide(L)'
;MQQENQFSLLRERRFVPFFWTQFLGAFNDNVYKNALVIMFAFQVTSLSAQDANALINLSASIFILPFFLFSATSGQIADKYEKSRLIRYTVLLEVGLMILGSA
;
A
#
# COMPACT_ATOMS: atom_id res chain seq x y z
N MET A 1 31.09 -18.79 4.38
CA MET A 1 30.08 -18.00 3.65
C MET A 1 28.73 -18.65 3.90
N GLN A 2 27.99 -18.20 4.92
CA GLN A 2 26.66 -18.75 5.22
C GLN A 2 25.69 -18.24 4.16
N GLN A 3 25.22 -19.12 3.29
CA GLN A 3 24.03 -18.87 2.47
C GLN A 3 22.82 -18.92 3.39
N GLU A 4 22.54 -17.81 4.06
CA GLU A 4 21.26 -17.58 4.75
C GLU A 4 20.16 -17.55 3.68
N ASN A 5 19.50 -18.70 3.49
CA ASN A 5 18.41 -18.84 2.55
C ASN A 5 17.27 -17.90 2.98
N GLN A 6 16.90 -16.88 2.21
CA GLN A 6 15.93 -15.83 2.61
C GLN A 6 14.57 -16.38 3.08
N PHE A 7 14.24 -17.61 2.68
CA PHE A 7 13.06 -18.36 3.15
C PHE A 7 13.18 -18.87 4.60
N SER A 8 14.35 -18.84 5.23
CA SER A 8 14.54 -19.15 6.65
C SER A 8 13.88 -18.10 7.55
N LEU A 9 13.92 -16.83 7.14
CA LEU A 9 13.25 -15.71 7.82
C LEU A 9 11.73 -15.91 7.85
N LEU A 10 11.15 -16.43 6.76
CA LEU A 10 9.73 -16.82 6.69
C LEU A 10 9.38 -18.03 7.56
N ARG A 11 10.34 -18.66 8.23
CA ARG A 11 10.09 -19.72 9.22
C ARG A 11 10.19 -19.21 10.66
N GLU A 12 10.57 -17.95 10.83
CA GLU A 12 10.78 -17.33 12.13
C GLU A 12 9.46 -16.83 12.71
N ARG A 13 9.09 -17.31 13.91
CA ARG A 13 7.77 -17.05 14.53
C ARG A 13 7.42 -15.57 14.69
N ARG A 14 8.41 -14.68 14.70
CA ARG A 14 8.22 -13.23 14.81
C ARG A 14 8.07 -12.54 13.44
N PHE A 15 8.65 -13.10 12.38
CA PHE A 15 8.66 -12.50 11.05
C PHE A 15 7.43 -12.89 10.23
N VAL A 16 6.92 -14.12 10.37
CA VAL A 16 5.76 -14.62 9.61
C VAL A 16 4.51 -13.72 9.73
N PRO A 17 3.97 -13.47 10.94
CA PRO A 17 2.81 -12.60 11.09
C PRO A 17 3.08 -11.18 10.58
N PHE A 18 4.30 -10.67 10.76
CA PHE A 18 4.70 -9.36 10.24
C PHE A 18 4.67 -9.30 8.71
N PHE A 19 5.29 -10.29 8.06
CA PHE A 19 5.33 -10.41 6.62
C PHE A 19 3.92 -10.46 6.04
N TRP A 20 3.05 -11.30 6.61
CA TRP A 20 1.68 -11.40 6.14
C TRP A 20 0.88 -10.12 6.35
N THR A 21 1.03 -9.40 7.47
CA THR A 21 0.35 -8.11 7.66
C THR A 21 0.80 -7.07 6.63
N GLN A 22 2.09 -6.96 6.36
CA GLN A 22 2.61 -6.00 5.38
C GLN A 22 2.26 -6.39 3.95
N PHE A 23 2.31 -7.69 3.64
CA PHE A 23 1.92 -8.21 2.34
C PHE A 23 0.44 -7.96 2.07
N LEU A 24 -0.44 -8.26 3.02
CA LEU A 24 -1.88 -8.05 2.87
C LEU A 24 -2.24 -6.56 2.76
N GLY A 25 -1.59 -5.68 3.53
CA GLY A 25 -1.80 -4.23 3.40
C GLY A 25 -1.37 -3.70 2.04
N ALA A 26 -0.15 -4.05 1.60
CA ALA A 26 0.32 -3.68 0.26
C ALA A 26 -0.56 -4.27 -0.86
N PHE A 27 -1.06 -5.49 -0.70
CA PHE A 27 -1.99 -6.11 -1.63
C PHE A 27 -3.31 -5.33 -1.68
N ASN A 28 -3.90 -5.00 -0.53
CA ASN A 28 -5.14 -4.23 -0.45
C ASN A 28 -5.00 -2.87 -1.15
N ASP A 29 -3.94 -2.12 -0.87
CA ASP A 29 -3.69 -0.81 -1.49
C ASP A 29 -3.61 -0.92 -3.02
N ASN A 30 -2.90 -1.93 -3.52
CA ASN A 30 -2.75 -2.15 -4.96
C ASN A 30 -4.04 -2.62 -5.61
N VAL A 31 -4.80 -3.52 -4.99
CA VAL A 31 -6.10 -3.97 -5.50
C VAL A 31 -7.08 -2.79 -5.57
N TYR A 32 -7.16 -2.00 -4.50
CA TYR A 32 -8.06 -0.84 -4.45
C TYR A 32 -7.72 0.19 -5.53
N LYS A 33 -6.44 0.55 -5.67
CA LYS A 33 -5.94 1.45 -6.72
C LYS A 33 -6.30 0.93 -8.12
N ASN A 34 -5.98 -0.33 -8.42
CA ASN A 34 -6.22 -0.88 -9.75
C ASN A 34 -7.72 -1.05 -10.03
N ALA A 35 -8.52 -1.48 -9.05
CA ALA A 35 -9.97 -1.59 -9.19
C ALA A 35 -10.61 -0.23 -9.52
N LEU A 36 -10.19 0.84 -8.83
CA LEU A 36 -10.67 2.19 -9.14
C LEU A 36 -10.24 2.69 -10.51
N VAL A 37 -8.99 2.44 -10.92
CA VAL A 37 -8.52 2.79 -12.26
C VAL A 37 -9.33 2.07 -13.33
N ILE A 38 -9.61 0.78 -13.15
CA ILE A 38 -10.46 -0.01 -14.06
C ILE A 38 -11.88 0.53 -14.07
N MET A 39 -12.46 0.84 -12.91
CA MET A 39 -13.81 1.41 -12.81
C MET A 39 -13.90 2.76 -13.52
N PHE A 40 -12.92 3.65 -13.34
CA PHE A 40 -12.83 4.90 -14.09
C PHE A 40 -12.68 4.65 -15.59
N ALA A 41 -11.82 3.73 -16.00
CA ALA A 41 -11.65 3.38 -17.42
C ALA A 41 -12.99 2.95 -18.06
N PHE A 42 -13.80 2.14 -17.36
CA PHE A 42 -15.12 1.72 -17.84
C PHE A 42 -16.17 2.86 -17.85
N GLN A 43 -16.12 3.77 -16.88
CA GLN A 43 -17.04 4.92 -16.87
C GLN A 43 -16.73 5.91 -17.99
N VAL A 44 -15.45 6.06 -18.31
CA VAL A 44 -14.91 7.03 -19.26
C VAL A 44 -14.97 6.53 -20.71
N THR A 45 -15.42 5.29 -20.95
CA THR A 45 -15.69 4.74 -22.29
C THR A 45 -16.69 5.56 -23.13
N SER A 46 -17.41 6.49 -22.50
CA SER A 46 -18.32 7.45 -23.15
C SER A 46 -17.65 8.79 -23.55
N LEU A 47 -16.40 9.02 -23.16
CA LEU A 47 -15.60 10.21 -23.46
C LEU A 47 -14.57 9.91 -24.56
N SER A 48 -14.01 10.95 -25.17
CA SER A 48 -12.99 10.81 -26.21
C SER A 48 -11.74 10.08 -25.67
N ALA A 49 -11.04 9.31 -26.52
CA ALA A 49 -9.89 8.50 -26.10
C ALA A 49 -8.76 9.34 -25.46
N GLN A 50 -8.59 10.59 -25.87
CA GLN A 50 -7.64 11.52 -25.25
C GLN A 50 -8.01 11.87 -23.80
N ASP A 51 -9.28 12.14 -23.52
CA ASP A 51 -9.78 12.48 -22.19
C ASP A 51 -9.68 11.29 -21.23
N ALA A 52 -9.90 10.07 -21.76
CA ALA A 52 -9.72 8.83 -21.04
C ALA A 52 -8.30 8.62 -20.53
N ASN A 53 -7.31 8.80 -21.40
CA ASN A 53 -5.90 8.66 -21.03
C ASN A 53 -5.46 9.71 -20.01
N ALA A 54 -5.94 10.96 -20.16
CA ALA A 54 -5.65 12.03 -19.21
C ALA A 54 -6.22 11.71 -17.81
N LEU A 55 -7.47 11.26 -17.73
CA LEU A 55 -8.10 10.87 -16.46
C LEU A 55 -7.37 9.70 -15.80
N ILE A 56 -7.04 8.64 -16.56
CA ILE A 56 -6.34 7.46 -16.03
C ILE A 56 -4.98 7.85 -15.44
N ASN A 57 -4.19 8.65 -16.18
CA ASN A 57 -2.88 9.12 -15.71
C ASN A 57 -3.00 10.03 -14.49
N LEU A 58 -4.01 10.89 -14.47
CA LEU A 58 -4.28 11.77 -13.32
C LEU A 58 -4.67 10.97 -12.09
N SER A 59 -5.56 9.98 -12.23
CA SER A 59 -5.93 9.06 -11.13
C SER A 59 -4.70 8.33 -10.60
N ALA A 60 -3.86 7.75 -11.47
CA ALA A 60 -2.63 7.08 -11.05
C ALA A 60 -1.68 8.02 -10.29
N SER A 61 -1.58 9.27 -10.73
CA SER A 61 -0.75 10.32 -10.10
C SER A 61 -1.30 10.72 -8.73
N ILE A 62 -2.61 10.96 -8.60
CA ILE A 62 -3.26 11.31 -7.33
C ILE A 62 -3.07 10.19 -6.31
N PHE A 63 -3.14 8.92 -6.74
CA PHE A 63 -2.92 7.78 -5.84
C PHE A 63 -1.47 7.66 -5.37
N ILE A 64 -0.46 7.98 -6.19
CA ILE A 64 0.95 7.77 -5.82
C ILE A 64 1.61 8.99 -5.18
N LEU A 65 1.16 10.20 -5.52
CA LEU A 65 1.71 11.47 -5.06
C LEU A 65 1.79 11.60 -3.53
N PRO A 66 0.75 11.26 -2.73
CA PRO A 66 0.88 11.31 -1.27
C PRO A 66 1.93 10.32 -0.75
N PHE A 67 1.98 9.08 -1.26
CA PHE A 67 3.02 8.13 -0.86
C PHE A 67 4.41 8.67 -1.19
N PHE A 68 4.59 9.30 -2.35
CA PHE A 68 5.85 9.90 -2.74
C PHE A 68 6.27 11.05 -1.81
N LEU A 69 5.36 12.01 -1.56
CA LEU A 69 5.63 13.17 -0.72
C LEU A 69 5.96 12.78 0.73
N PHE A 70 5.25 11.78 1.27
CA PHE A 70 5.42 11.35 2.66
C PHE A 70 6.42 10.20 2.83
N SER A 71 6.98 9.64 1.76
CA SER A 71 7.93 8.51 1.82
C SER A 71 9.18 8.86 2.62
N ALA A 72 9.82 10.00 2.32
CA ALA A 72 11.04 10.43 3.00
C ALA A 72 10.82 10.68 4.50
N THR A 73 9.75 11.39 4.85
CA THR A 73 9.38 11.67 6.24
C THR A 73 9.05 10.37 6.99
N SER A 74 8.33 9.44 6.37
CA SER A 74 8.00 8.14 6.96
C SER A 74 9.27 7.30 7.18
N GLY A 75 10.23 7.36 6.26
CA GLY A 75 11.54 6.72 6.40
C GLY A 75 12.31 7.25 7.61
N GLN A 76 12.39 8.58 7.76
CA GLN A 76 13.04 9.20 8.92
C GLN A 76 12.36 8.81 10.25
N ILE A 77 11.03 8.73 10.27
CA ILE A 77 10.28 8.25 11.44
C ILE A 77 10.58 6.77 11.71
N ALA A 78 10.65 5.93 10.67
CA ALA A 78 10.95 4.51 10.79
C ALA A 78 12.36 4.23 11.33
N ASP A 79 13.31 5.14 11.09
CA ASP A 79 14.68 5.04 11.62
C ASP A 79 14.79 5.58 13.05
N LYS A 80 13.93 6.53 13.46
CA LYS A 80 13.95 7.15 14.79
C LYS A 80 13.27 6.32 15.88
N TYR A 81 12.26 5.51 15.54
CA TYR A 81 11.46 4.77 16.51
C TYR A 81 11.60 3.25 16.36
N GLU A 82 11.24 2.50 17.41
CA GLU A 82 11.28 1.04 17.38
C GLU A 82 10.34 0.48 16.30
N LYS A 83 10.90 -0.20 15.29
CA LYS A 83 10.16 -0.73 14.13
C LYS A 83 8.94 -1.57 14.55
N SER A 84 9.08 -2.44 15.56
CA SER A 84 7.96 -3.27 16.03
C SER A 84 6.77 -2.46 16.58
N ARG A 85 7.00 -1.29 17.20
CA ARG A 85 5.91 -0.42 17.68
C ARG A 85 5.23 0.31 16.52
N LEU A 86 6.01 0.92 15.64
CA LEU A 86 5.52 1.60 14.45
C LEU A 86 4.60 0.71 13.62
N ILE A 87 5.06 -0.50 13.31
CA ILE A 87 4.31 -1.47 12.52
C ILE A 87 2.97 -1.81 13.19
N ARG A 88 2.95 -2.04 14.50
CA ARG A 88 1.70 -2.35 15.23
C ARG A 88 0.71 -1.19 15.15
N TYR A 89 1.17 0.05 15.31
CA TYR A 89 0.32 1.23 15.19
C TYR A 89 -0.22 1.40 13.76
N THR A 90 0.62 1.20 12.74
CA THR A 90 0.20 1.30 11.33
C THR A 90 -0.89 0.28 11.01
N VAL A 91 -0.72 -0.98 11.42
CA VAL A 91 -1.72 -2.03 11.16
C VAL A 91 -3.02 -1.79 11.95
N LEU A 92 -2.93 -1.34 13.20
CA LEU A 92 -4.13 -0.97 13.98
C LEU A 92 -4.88 0.21 13.34
N LEU A 93 -4.15 1.20 12.83
CA LEU A 93 -4.71 2.34 12.14
C LEU A 93 -5.34 1.92 10.81
N GLU A 94 -4.70 1.03 10.05
CA GLU A 94 -5.24 0.46 8.81
C GLU A 94 -6.56 -0.28 9.06
N VAL A 95 -6.61 -1.18 10.04
CA VAL A 95 -7.84 -1.89 10.43
C VAL A 95 -8.91 -0.90 10.90
N GLY A 96 -8.54 0.11 11.69
CA GLY A 96 -9.45 1.16 12.13
C GLY A 96 -10.04 1.96 10.96
N LEU A 97 -9.23 2.34 9.97
CA LEU A 97 -9.67 3.02 8.77
C LEU A 97 -10.58 2.15 7.90
N MET A 98 -10.27 0.85 7.76
CA MET A 98 -11.15 -0.09 7.05
C MET A 98 -12.52 -0.21 7.72
N ILE A 99 -12.56 -0.31 9.06
CA ILE A 99 -13.83 -0.38 9.81
C ILE A 99 -14.62 0.93 9.63
N LEU A 100 -13.97 2.08 9.79
CA LEU A 100 -14.62 3.38 9.63
C LEU A 100 -15.13 3.62 8.20
N GLY A 101 -14.40 3.16 7.18
CA GLY A 101 -14.81 3.25 5.79
C GLY A 101 -15.86 2.20 5.36
N SER A 102 -16.11 1.19 6.19
CA SER A 102 -17.16 0.19 5.96
C SER A 102 -18.55 0.59 6.49
N ALA A 103 -18.64 1.73 7.17
CA ALA A 103 -19.88 2.35 7.65
C ALA A 103 -20.35 3.46 6.68
#